data_AF-A0A7C3BXH6-F1
#
_entry.id   AF-A0A7C3BXH6-F1
#
_cell.length_a   1.000
_cell.length_b   1.000
_cell.length_c   1.000
_cell.angle_alpha   90.00
_cell.angle_beta   90.00
_cell.angle_gamma   90.00
#
_symmetry.space_group_name_H-M   'P 1'
#
loop_
_entity.id
_entity.type
_entity.pdbx_description
1 polymer ?
#
loop_
_entity_poly.entity_id
_entity_poly.type
_entity_poly.pdbx_seq_one_letter_code
_entity_poly.pdbx_strand_id
1 'polypeptide(L)'
;MNGFVSLLKKELKEQYRTHRLLIVGAIFTLFGIGTPLLLKFLPELLELSGENLQITVTPPTAVQSFTEFAGTFGQIGIVVAVLVGMGMVANELRNGT
;
A
#
# COMPACT_ATOMS: atom_id res chain seq x y z
N MET A 1 25.00 4.90 -23.96
CA MET A 1 24.36 4.70 -22.64
C MET A 1 23.00 4.00 -22.76
N ASN A 2 22.86 2.96 -23.60
CA ASN A 2 21.54 2.35 -23.89
C ASN A 2 21.26 1.07 -23.08
N GLY A 3 22.22 0.58 -22.30
CA GLY A 3 22.08 -0.66 -21.52
C GLY A 3 21.03 -0.54 -20.42
N PHE A 4 21.04 0.56 -19.66
CA PHE A 4 20.12 0.78 -18.54
C PHE A 4 18.64 0.77 -18.97
N VAL A 5 18.32 1.45 -20.08
CA VAL A 5 16.95 1.49 -20.61
C VAL A 5 16.49 0.11 -21.09
N SER A 6 17.40 -0.69 -21.66
CA SER A 6 17.10 -2.06 -22.08
C SER A 6 16.79 -2.98 -20.89
N LEU A 7 17.57 -2.85 -19.80
CA LEU A 7 17.36 -3.60 -18.55
C LEU A 7 16.04 -3.20 -17.88
N LEU A 8 15.75 -1.90 -17.74
CA LEU A 8 14.47 -1.41 -17.22
C LEU A 8 13.28 -1.93 -18.03
N LYS A 9 13.39 -1.95 -19.36
CA LYS A 9 12.31 -2.46 -20.22
C LYS A 9 12.10 -3.97 -20.04
N LYS A 10 13.17 -4.74 -19.77
CA LYS A 10 13.08 -6.16 -19.41
C LYS A 10 12.34 -6.34 -18.08
N GLU A 11 12.74 -5.61 -17.04
CA GLU A 11 12.13 -5.67 -15.70
C GLU A 11 10.64 -5.31 -15.73
N LEU A 12 10.27 -4.20 -16.38
CA LEU A 12 8.87 -3.78 -16.50
C LEU A 12 8.01 -4.85 -17.20
N LYS A 13 8.56 -5.50 -18.23
CA LYS A 13 7.88 -6.58 -18.94
C LYS A 13 7.71 -7.82 -18.06
N GLU A 14 8.70 -8.16 -17.24
CA GLU A 14 8.60 -9.24 -16.25
C GLU A 14 7.60 -8.92 -15.14
N GLN A 15 7.59 -7.70 -14.62
CA GLN A 15 6.62 -7.30 -13.60
C GLN A 15 5.17 -7.38 -14.10
N TYR A 16 4.92 -7.03 -15.36
CA TYR A 16 3.60 -7.19 -15.98
C TYR A 16 3.24 -8.68 -16.16
N ARG A 17 4.16 -9.48 -16.70
CA ARG A 17 3.93 -10.92 -16.95
C ARG A 17 3.77 -11.74 -15.67
N THR A 18 4.45 -11.36 -14.60
CA THR A 18 4.36 -12.02 -13.27
C THR A 18 3.18 -11.52 -12.43
N HIS A 19 2.35 -10.61 -12.97
CA HIS A 19 1.20 -10.03 -12.28
C HIS A 19 1.55 -9.28 -10.98
N ARG A 20 2.84 -8.99 -10.76
CA ARG A 20 3.29 -8.22 -9.59
C ARG A 20 2.71 -6.81 -9.59
N LEU A 21 2.56 -6.19 -10.76
CA LEU A 21 1.86 -4.91 -10.88
C LEU A 21 0.39 -4.98 -10.45
N LEU A 22 -0.28 -6.12 -10.70
CA LEU A 22 -1.66 -6.32 -10.25
C LEU A 22 -1.72 -6.47 -8.73
N ILE A 23 -0.77 -7.19 -8.13
CA ILE A 23 -0.68 -7.34 -6.66
C ILE A 23 -0.42 -5.98 -6.00
N VAL A 24 0.54 -5.20 -6.53
CA VAL A 24 0.82 -3.84 -6.06
C VAL A 24 -0.43 -2.97 -6.17
N GLY A 25 -1.08 -2.95 -7.33
CA GLY A 25 -2.30 -2.18 -7.55
C GLY A 25 -3.45 -2.60 -6.62
N ALA A 26 -3.61 -3.90 -6.37
CA ALA A 26 -4.60 -4.43 -5.44
C ALA A 26 -4.32 -3.98 -4.01
N ILE A 27 -3.07 -4.07 -3.53
CA ILE A 27 -2.69 -3.61 -2.18
C ILE A 27 -2.98 -2.12 -2.04
N PHE A 28 -2.54 -1.30 -2.99
CA PHE A 28 -2.80 0.14 -2.95
C PHE A 28 -4.29 0.48 -3.00
N THR A 29 -5.10 -0.29 -3.72
CA THR A 29 -6.56 -0.10 -3.76
C THR A 29 -7.21 -0.49 -2.44
N LEU A 30 -6.82 -1.64 -1.88
CA LEU A 30 -7.37 -2.18 -0.65
C LEU A 30 -7.06 -1.27 0.54
N PHE A 31 -5.82 -0.83 0.68
CA PHE A 31 -5.43 0.09 1.74
C PHE A 31 -5.82 1.54 1.43
N GLY A 32 -5.80 1.95 0.16
CA GLY A 32 -6.18 3.30 -0.23
C GLY A 32 -7.66 3.60 0.06
N ILE A 33 -8.54 2.63 -0.19
CA ILE A 33 -9.97 2.74 0.15
C ILE A 33 -10.23 2.31 1.60
N GLY A 34 -9.51 1.31 2.09
CA GLY A 34 -9.70 0.77 3.45
C GLY A 34 -9.40 1.77 4.55
N THR A 35 -8.34 2.58 4.42
CA THR A 35 -7.96 3.56 5.45
C THR A 35 -9.06 4.61 5.72
N PRO A 36 -9.58 5.36 4.73
CA PRO A 36 -10.65 6.33 4.98
C PRO A 36 -11.97 5.67 5.37
N LEU A 37 -12.23 4.46 4.89
CA LEU A 37 -13.41 3.68 5.27
C LEU A 37 -13.35 3.30 6.76
N LEU A 38 -12.21 2.79 7.23
CA LEU A 38 -11.99 2.47 8.63
C LEU A 38 -12.13 3.71 9.51
N LEU A 39 -11.55 4.85 9.13
CA LEU A 39 -11.66 6.10 9.90
C LEU A 39 -13.12 6.57 10.04
N LYS A 40 -13.95 6.37 9.01
CA LYS A 40 -15.36 6.70 9.06
C LYS A 40 -16.15 5.78 10.00
N PHE A 41 -15.85 4.49 10.01
CA PHE A 41 -16.57 3.49 10.81
C PHE A 41 -15.96 3.23 12.19
N LEU A 42 -14.76 3.75 12.45
CA LEU A 42 -14.09 3.66 13.75
C LEU A 42 -15.00 4.03 14.93
N PRO A 43 -15.73 5.16 14.94
CA PRO A 43 -16.63 5.49 16.06
C PRO A 43 -17.74 4.45 16.23
N GLU A 44 -18.36 3.98 15.14
CA GLU A 44 -19.43 2.97 15.19
C GLU A 44 -18.92 1.62 15.72
N LEU A 45 -17.71 1.22 15.33
CA LEU A 45 -17.06 0.01 15.83
C LEU A 45 -16.74 0.09 17.34
N LEU A 46 -16.39 1.28 17.83
CA LEU A 46 -16.13 1.52 19.26
C LEU A 46 -17.42 1.56 20.08
N GLU A 47 -18.51 2.08 19.54
CA GLU A 47 -19.83 2.02 20.18
C GLU A 47 -20.31 0.57 20.34
N LEU A 48 -20.08 -0.27 19.33
CA LEU A 48 -20.43 -1.69 19.34
C LEU A 48 -19.55 -2.55 20.28
N SER A 49 -18.31 -2.12 20.57
CA SER A 49 -17.40 -2.87 21.45
C SER A 49 -17.74 -2.72 22.94
N GLY A 50 -18.69 -1.85 23.30
CA GLY A 50 -19.12 -1.63 24.70
C GLY A 50 -18.11 -0.87 25.54
N GLU A 51 -17.02 -0.38 24.94
CA GLU A 51 -16.11 0.55 25.58
C GLU A 51 -16.80 1.92 25.67
N ASN A 52 -17.32 2.27 26.85
CA ASN A 52 -17.80 3.62 27.18
C ASN A 52 -16.63 4.62 27.28
N LEU A 53 -15.76 4.61 26.28
CA LEU A 53 -14.77 5.64 26.08
C LEU A 53 -15.56 6.91 25.76
N GLN A 54 -15.63 7.84 26.73
CA GLN A 54 -16.07 9.23 26.52
C GLN A 54 -15.04 9.97 25.65
N ILE A 55 -14.60 9.36 24.56
CA ILE A 55 -13.87 10.04 23.52
C ILE A 55 -14.96 10.81 22.80
N THR A 56 -14.98 12.12 23.00
CA THR A 56 -15.64 13.06 22.10
C THR A 56 -14.97 12.91 20.75
N VAL A 57 -15.34 11.88 19.98
CA VAL A 57 -14.85 11.64 18.62
C VAL A 57 -15.47 12.76 17.81
N THR A 58 -14.77 13.89 17.80
CA THR A 58 -15.08 14.94 16.85
C THR A 58 -14.90 14.29 15.49
N PRO A 59 -15.90 14.29 14.60
CA PRO A 59 -15.79 13.63 13.32
C PRO A 59 -14.49 14.11 12.66
N PRO A 60 -13.62 13.18 12.21
CA PRO A 60 -12.32 13.54 11.71
C PRO A 60 -12.54 14.56 10.60
N THR A 61 -11.92 15.73 10.74
CA THR A 61 -12.02 16.77 9.73
C THR A 61 -11.46 16.20 8.43
N ALA A 62 -12.01 16.56 7.26
CA ALA A 62 -11.54 16.04 5.98
C ALA A 62 -10.01 16.13 5.80
N VAL A 63 -9.40 17.18 6.37
CA VAL A 63 -7.94 17.36 6.44
C VAL A 63 -7.25 16.28 7.26
N GLN A 64 -7.78 15.92 8.44
CA GLN A 64 -7.21 14.90 9.31
C GLN A 64 -7.25 13.52 8.65
N SER A 65 -8.40 13.14 8.08
CA SER A 65 -8.54 11.88 7.33
C SER A 65 -7.57 11.81 6.14
N PHE A 66 -7.34 12.93 5.46
CA PHE A 66 -6.38 12.98 4.35
C PHE A 66 -4.93 12.85 4.84
N THR A 67 -4.57 13.52 5.94
CA THR A 67 -3.21 13.40 6.50
C THR A 67 -2.91 11.99 6.99
N GLU A 68 -3.90 11.33 7.57
CA GLU A 68 -3.78 9.96 8.07
C GLU A 68 -3.73 8.96 6.92
N PHE A 69 -4.58 9.14 5.90
CA PHE A 69 -4.47 8.42 4.63
C PHE A 69 -3.07 8.57 4.02
N ALA A 70 -2.55 9.78 3.90
CA ALA A 70 -1.23 10.03 3.30
C ALA A 70 -0.11 9.33 4.09
N GLY A 71 -0.20 9.33 5.43
CA GLY A 71 0.73 8.62 6.30
C GLY A 71 0.72 7.11 6.08
N THR A 72 -0.46 6.49 6.15
CA THR A 72 -0.62 5.04 5.94
C THR A 72 -0.25 4.64 4.51
N PHE A 73 -0.64 5.44 3.51
CA PHE A 73 -0.33 5.20 2.09
C PHE A 73 1.19 5.21 1.85
N GLY A 74 1.90 6.17 2.43
CA GLY A 74 3.36 6.24 2.33
C GLY A 74 4.05 5.04 2.99
N GLN A 75 3.63 4.67 4.20
CA GLN A 75 4.19 3.51 4.93
C GLN A 75 4.02 2.22 4.14
N ILE A 76 2.81 1.95 3.65
CA ILE A 76 2.52 0.75 2.85
C ILE A 76 3.27 0.78 1.53
N GLY A 77 3.40 1.95 0.89
CA GLY A 77 4.17 2.08 -0.34
C GLY A 77 5.63 1.67 -0.16
N ILE A 78 6.25 2.04 0.96
CA ILE A 78 7.63 1.62 1.27
C ILE A 78 7.71 0.09 1.45
N VAL A 79 6.80 -0.50 2.23
CA VAL A 79 6.78 -1.95 2.46
C VAL A 79 6.60 -2.71 1.14
N VAL A 80 5.66 -2.27 0.31
CA VAL A 80 5.41 -2.88 -1.00
C VAL A 80 6.63 -2.76 -1.91
N ALA A 81 7.28 -1.59 -1.95
CA ALA A 81 8.50 -1.38 -2.73
C ALA A 81 9.62 -2.34 -2.31
N VAL A 82 9.82 -2.54 -1.00
CA VAL A 82 10.79 -3.49 -0.46
C VAL A 82 10.45 -4.93 -0.87
N LEU A 83 9.20 -5.36 -0.69
CA LEU A 83 8.76 -6.72 -1.03
C LEU A 83 8.91 -7.01 -2.53
N VAL A 84 8.54 -6.06 -3.39
CA VAL A 84 8.71 -6.19 -4.84
C VAL A 84 10.20 -6.22 -5.20
N GLY A 85 11.01 -5.35 -4.59
CA GLY A 85 12.47 -5.32 -4.74
C GLY A 85 13.12 -6.65 -4.39
N MET A 86 12.81 -7.20 -3.21
CA MET A 86 13.28 -8.52 -2.78
C MET A 86 12.89 -9.62 -3.78
N GLY A 87 11.65 -9.58 -4.28
CA GLY A 87 11.18 -10.52 -5.27
C GLY A 87 11.90 -10.40 -6.61
N MET A 88 12.43 -9.23 -6.98
CA MET A 88 13.24 -9.04 -8.19
C MET A 88 14.62 -9.64 -8.00
N VAL A 89 15.32 -9.26 -6.92
CA VAL A 89 16.66 -9.76 -6.59
C VAL A 89 16.68 -11.28 -6.43
N ALA A 90 15.70 -11.86 -5.72
CA ALA A 90 15.62 -13.30 -5.54
C ALA A 90 15.36 -14.06 -6.85
N ASN A 91 14.63 -13.45 -7.79
CA ASN A 91 14.39 -14.05 -9.11
C ASN A 91 15.65 -14.03 -9.96
N GLU A 92 16.40 -12.93 -9.92
CA GLU A 92 17.64 -12.75 -10.67
C GLU A 92 18.69 -13.76 -10.17
N LEU A 93 18.88 -13.84 -8.85
CA LEU A 93 19.76 -14.82 -8.21
C LEU A 93 19.38 -16.28 -8.56
N ARG A 94 18.08 -16.61 -8.59
CA ARG A 94 17.61 -17.96 -8.96
C ARG A 94 17.84 -18.27 -10.43
N ASN A 95 17.74 -17.28 -11.31
CA ASN A 95 17.90 -17.44 -12.74
C ASN A 95 19.37 -17.37 -13.20
N GLY A 96 20.30 -17.04 -12.31
CA GLY A 96 21.74 -17.00 -12.58
C GLY A 96 22.17 -15.87 -13.53
N THR A 97 21.34 -14.84 -13.68
CA THR A 97 21.64 -13.57 -14.34
C THR A 97 21.89 -12.50 -13.31
#